data_AF-A0A6L4Y5U9-F1
#
_entry.id   AF-A0A6L4Y5U9-F1
#
_cell.length_a   1.000
_cell.length_b   1.000
_cell.length_c   1.000
_cell.angle_alpha   90.00
_cell.angle_beta   90.00
_cell.angle_gamma   90.00
#
_symmetry.space_group_name_H-M   'P 1'
#
loop_
_entity.id
_entity.type
_entity.pdbx_description
1 polymer ?
#
loop_
_entity_poly.entity_id
_entity_poly.type
_entity_poly.pdbx_seq_one_letter_code
_entity_poly.pdbx_strand_id
1 'polypeptide(L)' 'MVGILVITHYNLGTELVAAADMIGGKIDGIQSISVDPKKDTEKLRKEISMAIKRLDNGEGVLII' A
#
# COMPACT_ATOMS: atom_id res chain seq x y z
N MET A 1 -10.96 6.21 -9.66
CA MET A 1 -10.28 6.65 -8.43
C MET A 1 -8.81 6.28 -8.53
N VAL A 2 -7.92 7.20 -8.18
CA VAL A 2 -6.47 6.94 -8.03
C VAL A 2 -6.26 5.90 -6.93
N GLY A 3 -5.52 4.83 -7.22
CA GLY A 3 -5.17 3.83 -6.21
C GLY A 3 -4.09 4.36 -5.26
N ILE A 4 -4.10 3.94 -3.99
CA ILE A 4 -3.12 4.38 -2.98
C ILE A 4 -2.33 3.17 -2.49
N LEU A 5 -1.01 3.24 -2.59
CA LEU A 5 -0.09 2.24 -2.06
C LEU A 5 0.78 2.87 -0.97
N VAL A 6 0.57 2.45 0.29
CA VAL A 6 1.34 2.92 1.44
C VAL A 6 2.50 1.96 1.70
N ILE A 7 3.74 2.44 1.61
CA ILE A 7 4.95 1.62 1.78
C ILE A 7 5.74 2.14 2.98
N THR A 8 5.84 1.33 4.03
CA THR A 8 6.54 1.72 5.26
C THR A 8 7.33 0.56 5.84
N HIS A 9 8.22 0.86 6.77
CA HIS A 9 8.86 -0.18 7.57
C HIS A 9 7.88 -0.73 8.61
N TYR A 10 7.93 -2.05 8.84
CA TYR A 10 7.11 -2.74 9.84
C TYR A 10 5.61 -2.42 9.66
N ASN A 11 4.82 -2.33 10.74
CA ASN A 11 3.35 -2.23 10.65
C ASN A 11 2.81 -0.81 10.44
N LEU A 12 3.67 0.21 10.29
CA LEU A 12 3.25 1.62 10.31
C LEU A 12 2.18 1.92 9.27
N GLY A 13 2.35 1.46 8.04
CA GLY A 13 1.42 1.71 6.94
C GLY A 13 0.06 1.06 7.17
N THR A 14 0.03 -0.12 7.78
CA THR A 14 -1.22 -0.78 8.16
C THR A 14 -1.97 0.02 9.22
N GLU A 15 -1.28 0.54 10.23
CA GLU A 15 -1.88 1.39 11.26
C GLU A 15 -2.35 2.75 10.71
N LEU A 16 -1.63 3.34 9.75
CA LEU A 16 -2.06 4.57 9.08
C LEU A 16 -3.35 4.36 8.28
N VAL A 17 -3.48 3.24 7.57
CA VAL A 17 -4.72 2.87 6.86
C VAL A 17 -5.85 2.65 7.85
N ALA A 18 -5.61 1.94 8.95
CA ALA A 18 -6.61 1.72 9.99
C ALA A 18 -7.09 3.04 10.62
N ALA A 19 -6.18 3.97 10.89
CA ALA A 19 -6.53 5.30 11.39
C ALA A 19 -7.33 6.11 10.37
N ALA A 20 -6.99 6.02 9.08
CA ALA A 20 -7.74 6.68 8.02
C ALA A 20 -9.15 6.10 7.89
N ASP A 21 -9.30 4.77 7.92
CA ASP A 21 -10.60 4.08 7.93
C ASP A 21 -11.45 4.47 9.14
N MET A 22 -10.82 4.63 10.31
CA MET A 22 -11.51 5.07 11.53
C MET A 22 -12.08 6.49 11.40
N ILE A 23 -11.38 7.39 10.72
CA ILE A 23 -11.78 8.80 10.57
C ILE A 23 -12.77 8.98 9.41
N GLY A 24 -12.47 8.38 8.26
CA GLY A 24 -13.19 8.60 7.01
C GLY A 24 -14.24 7.55 6.67
N GLY A 25 -14.35 6.47 7.47
CA GLY A 25 -15.01 5.25 7.05
C GLY A 25 -14.13 4.43 6.10
N LYS A 26 -14.61 3.25 5.70
CA LYS A 26 -13.82 2.33 4.85
C LYS A 26 -13.39 3.00 3.55
N ILE A 27 -12.08 3.09 3.33
CA ILE A 27 -11.48 3.64 2.11
C ILE A 27 -11.18 2.49 1.15
N ASP A 28 -11.85 2.48 0.00
CA ASP A 28 -11.53 1.52 -1.06
C ASP A 28 -10.27 1.94 -1.82
N GLY A 29 -9.60 0.99 -2.48
CA GLY A 29 -8.45 1.30 -3.34
C GLY A 29 -7.19 1.75 -2.60
N ILE A 30 -7.07 1.47 -1.30
CA ILE A 30 -5.84 1.64 -0.52
C ILE A 30 -5.26 0.28 -0.13
N GLN A 31 -3.95 0.12 -0.28
CA GLN A 31 -3.21 -1.06 0.19
C GLN A 31 -1.95 -0.61 0.93
N SER A 32 -1.57 -1.32 2.00
CA SER A 32 -0.26 -1.15 2.66
C SER A 32 0.67 -2.32 2.35
N ILE A 33 1.97 -2.03 2.20
CA ILE A 33 3.05 -3.03 2.14
C ILE A 33 4.07 -2.69 3.22
N SER A 34 4.39 -3.71 4.01
CA SER A 34 5.44 -3.65 5.03
C SER A 34 6.79 -4.08 4.48
N VAL A 35 7.77 -3.19 4.61
CA VAL A 35 9.19 -3.44 4.39
C VAL A 35 9.79 -4.01 5.67
N ASP A 36 10.14 -5.30 5.61
CA ASP A 36 10.90 -5.97 6.66
C ASP A 36 12.36 -6.08 6.20
N PRO A 37 13.35 -5.59 6.98
CA PRO A 37 14.78 -5.68 6.64
C PRO A 37 15.28 -7.11 6.39
N LYS A 38 14.56 -8.12 6.89
CA LYS A 38 14.87 -9.54 6.68
C LYS A 38 14.31 -10.09 5.36
N LYS A 39 13.40 -9.36 4.71
CA LYS A 39 12.83 -9.78 3.41
C LYS A 39 13.83 -9.52 2.29
N ASP A 40 13.83 -10.46 1.35
CA ASP A 40 14.52 -10.33 0.08
C ASP A 40 13.95 -9.14 -0.72
N THR A 41 14.83 -8.25 -1.16
CA THR A 41 14.47 -7.00 -1.85
C THR A 41 13.84 -7.23 -3.21
N GLU A 42 14.20 -8.31 -3.92
CA GLU A 42 13.58 -8.67 -5.20
C GLU A 42 12.17 -9.22 -5.02
N LYS A 43 11.94 -10.00 -3.95
CA LYS A 43 10.57 -10.40 -3.57
C LYS A 43 9.71 -9.19 -3.22
N LEU A 44 10.24 -8.25 -2.43
CA LEU A 44 9.55 -7.01 -2.10
C LEU A 44 9.23 -6.18 -3.35
N ARG A 45 10.19 -6.04 -4.26
CA ARG A 45 9.99 -5.33 -5.53
C ARG A 45 8.89 -5.95 -6.38
N LYS A 46 8.82 -7.29 -6.44
CA LYS A 46 7.73 -8.00 -7.12
C LYS A 46 6.38 -7.78 -6.44
N GLU A 47 6.34 -7.79 -5.11
CA GLU A 47 5.14 -7.51 -4.32
C GLU A 47 4.58 -6.11 -4.61
N ILE A 48 5.44 -5.09 -4.57
CA ILE A 48 5.10 -3.70 -4.91
C ILE A 48 4.60 -3.61 -6.37
N SER A 49 5.30 -4.23 -7.31
CA SER A 49 4.91 -4.21 -8.74
C SER A 49 3.53 -4.83 -8.96
N MET A 50 3.20 -5.91 -8.25
CA MET A 50 1.89 -6.54 -8.31
C MET A 50 0.81 -5.68 -7.65
N ALA A 51 1.11 -5.02 -6.53
CA ALA A 51 0.17 -4.11 -5.87
C ALA A 51 -0.18 -2.91 -6.77
N ILE A 52 0.81 -2.29 -7.41
CA ILE A 52 0.58 -1.20 -8.38
C ILE A 52 -0.40 -1.65 -9.47
N LYS A 53 -0.18 -2.82 -10.09
CA LYS A 53 -1.09 -3.35 -11.13
C LYS A 53 -2.51 -3.64 -10.64
N ARG A 54 -2.68 -4.01 -9.36
CA ARG A 54 -4.00 -4.27 -8.77
C ARG A 54 -4.74 -2.98 -8.41
N LEU A 55 -4.00 -1.95 -8.03
CA LEU A 55 -4.56 -0.66 -7.61
C LEU A 55 -4.83 0.28 -8.79
N ASP A 56 -4.14 0.09 -9.91
CA ASP A 56 -4.35 0.90 -11.11
C ASP A 56 -5.66 0.51 -11.82
N ASN A 57 -6.66 1.38 -11.68
CA ASN A 57 -7.96 1.27 -12.35
C ASN A 57 -8.06 2.19 -13.58
N GLY A 58 -6.93 2.61 -14.16
CA GLY A 58 -6.86 3.51 -15.32
C GLY A 58 -6.65 4.98 -14.97
N GLU A 59 -6.60 5.32 -13.68
CA GLU A 59 -6.31 6.67 -13.16
C GLU A 59 -4.94 6.76 -12.47
N GLY A 60 -4.16 5.67 -12.49
CA GLY A 60 -2.83 5.62 -11.88
C GLY A 60 -2.83 5.29 -10.39
N VAL A 61 -1.62 5.29 -9.80
CA VAL A 61 -1.36 4.92 -8.40
C VAL A 61 -0.48 5.96 -7.73
N LEU A 62 -0.90 6.45 -6.57
CA LEU A 62 -0.10 7.28 -5.67
C LEU A 62 0.61 6.37 -4.66
N ILE A 63 1.93 6.54 -4.55
CA ILE A 63 2.77 5.82 -3.58
C ILE A 63 3.16 6.79 -2.47
N ILE A 64 2.91 6.39 -1.22
CA ILE A 64 3.18 7.18 -0.01
C ILE A 64 4.06 6.37 0.95
#